data_AF-A0A7V8WFX5-F1
#
_entry.id   AF-A0A7V8WFX5-F1
#
_cell.length_a   1.000
_cell.length_b   1.000
_cell.length_c   1.000
_cell.angle_alpha   90.00
_cell.angle_beta   90.00
_cell.angle_gamma   90.00
#
_symmetry.space_group_name_H-M   'P 1'
#
loop_
_entity.id
_entity.type
_entity.pdbx_description
1 polymer ?
#
loop_
_entity_poly.entity_id
_entity_poly.type
_entity_poly.pdbx_seq_one_letter_code
_entity_poly.pdbx_strand_id
1 'polypeptide(L)'
;MIELTQSAPSFQLPAEMNLLAAGSRKLEAGEARVIGAGLSGLATAWYLTEGGASVHVIESTGSAGGLIRTLQTAEGLVETAAAAFIASDRVLTLFSTVGVEACVPNP
;
A
#
# COMPACT_ATOMS: atom_id res chain seq x y z
N MET A 1 20.81 0.30 4.01
CA MET A 1 20.08 1.35 3.28
C MET A 1 19.61 0.70 2.01
N ILE A 2 18.32 0.37 1.91
CA ILE A 2 17.76 -0.30 0.74
C ILE A 2 16.95 0.78 0.01
N GLU A 3 17.46 1.21 -1.13
CA GLU A 3 16.78 2.11 -2.06
C GLU A 3 15.96 1.23 -3.02
N LEU A 4 14.64 1.28 -2.92
CA LEU A 4 13.75 0.56 -3.84
C LEU A 4 13.36 1.52 -4.97
N THR A 5 14.13 1.54 -6.05
CA THR A 5 13.82 2.30 -7.27
C THR A 5 13.29 1.35 -8.34
N GLN A 6 12.00 1.06 -8.32
CA GLN A 6 11.29 0.62 -9.51
C GLN A 6 10.06 1.49 -9.69
N SER A 7 9.89 2.08 -10.88
CA SER A 7 8.68 2.82 -11.24
C SER A 7 7.54 1.82 -11.40
N ALA A 8 6.57 1.86 -10.48
CA ALA A 8 5.32 1.13 -10.60
C ALA A 8 4.53 1.61 -11.84
N PRO A 9 3.75 0.74 -12.50
CA PRO A 9 2.83 1.17 -13.55
C PRO A 9 1.84 2.20 -12.99
N SER A 10 1.66 3.30 -13.72
CA SER A 10 0.83 4.42 -13.28
C SER A 10 -0.62 4.01 -13.10
N PHE A 11 -1.14 4.09 -11.87
CA PHE A 11 -2.55 3.86 -11.58
C PHE A 11 -3.28 5.20 -11.52
N GLN A 12 -4.25 5.36 -12.41
CA GLN A 12 -5.14 6.50 -12.35
C GLN A 12 -6.12 6.31 -11.20
N LEU A 13 -6.01 7.19 -10.20
CA LEU A 13 -6.95 7.29 -9.09
C LEU A 13 -8.39 7.28 -9.61
N PRO A 14 -9.28 6.41 -9.08
CA PRO A 14 -10.69 6.45 -9.46
C PRO A 14 -11.28 7.82 -9.14
N ALA A 15 -12.18 8.30 -9.99
CA ALA A 15 -12.72 9.66 -9.93
C ALA A 15 -13.38 10.02 -8.58
N GLU A 16 -13.83 9.03 -7.81
CA GLU A 16 -14.35 9.19 -6.44
C GLU A 16 -13.27 9.46 -5.38
N MET A 17 -12.02 9.06 -5.60
CA MET A 17 -10.87 9.40 -4.74
C MET A 17 -10.27 10.77 -5.06
N ASN A 18 -10.77 11.42 -6.11
CA ASN A 18 -10.60 12.85 -6.37
C ASN A 18 -11.36 13.72 -5.34
N LEU A 19 -11.91 13.15 -4.26
CA LEU A 19 -12.40 13.91 -3.11
C LEU A 19 -11.26 14.57 -2.29
N LEU A 20 -10.02 14.07 -2.40
CA LEU A 20 -8.85 14.88 -2.04
C LEU A 20 -8.68 16.06 -3.02
N ALA A 21 -9.20 16.02 -4.25
CA ALA A 21 -9.19 17.13 -5.20
C ALA A 21 -10.44 18.05 -5.12
N ALA A 22 -11.48 17.68 -4.38
CA ALA A 22 -12.70 18.49 -4.20
C ALA A 22 -12.52 19.68 -3.23
N GLY A 23 -11.28 20.12 -3.02
CA GLY A 23 -10.91 21.22 -2.13
C GLY A 23 -9.40 21.41 -1.94
N SER A 24 -8.55 20.47 -2.38
CA SER A 24 -7.11 20.64 -2.26
C SER A 24 -6.54 21.27 -3.51
N ARG A 25 -5.78 22.36 -3.31
CA ARG A 25 -4.78 22.80 -4.29
C ARG A 25 -4.02 21.57 -4.80
N LYS A 26 -3.83 21.48 -6.11
CA LYS A 26 -2.84 20.58 -6.72
C LYS A 26 -1.59 20.69 -5.85
N LEU A 27 -1.22 19.62 -5.16
CA LEU A 27 -0.02 19.63 -4.34
C LEU A 27 1.12 19.83 -5.35
N GLU A 28 1.69 21.04 -5.40
CA GLU A 28 3.02 21.27 -5.96
C GLU A 28 3.91 20.16 -5.41
N ALA A 29 4.71 19.51 -6.26
CA ALA A 29 5.54 18.33 -5.92
C ALA A 29 6.18 18.51 -4.53
N GLY A 30 5.51 17.94 -3.52
CA GLY A 30 5.68 18.31 -2.13
C GLY A 30 6.25 17.14 -1.34
N GLU A 31 6.96 17.44 -0.26
CA GLU A 31 7.43 16.42 0.67
C GLU A 31 6.31 16.03 1.64
N ALA A 32 6.05 14.75 1.80
CA ALA A 32 5.11 14.21 2.77
C ALA A 32 5.81 13.23 3.71
N ARG A 33 5.40 13.24 4.99
CA ARG A 33 5.85 12.26 5.99
C ARG A 33 4.66 11.44 6.45
N VAL A 34 4.76 10.13 6.29
CA VAL A 34 3.76 9.16 6.75
C VAL A 34 4.30 8.47 7.98
N ILE A 35 3.57 8.56 9.10
CA ILE A 35 3.95 7.91 10.36
C ILE A 35 3.22 6.57 10.46
N GLY A 36 3.99 5.48 10.50
CA GLY A 36 3.52 4.10 10.52
C GLY A 36 3.57 3.44 9.14
N ALA A 37 4.21 2.28 9.05
CA ALA A 37 4.30 1.42 7.87
C ALA A 37 3.36 0.20 7.95
N GLY A 38 2.18 0.37 8.55
CA GLY A 38 1.07 -0.58 8.43
C GLY A 38 0.40 -0.51 7.05
N LEU A 39 -0.59 -1.38 6.80
CA LEU A 39 -1.33 -1.39 5.52
C LEU A 39 -1.88 0.00 5.14
N SER A 40 -2.47 0.73 6.10
CA SER A 40 -3.01 2.08 5.86
C SER A 40 -1.94 3.11 5.52
N GLY A 41 -0.81 3.09 6.25
CA GLY A 41 0.31 3.99 6.01
C GLY A 41 0.99 3.72 4.67
N LEU A 42 1.23 2.45 4.34
CA LEU A 42 1.79 2.04 3.04
C LEU A 42 0.86 2.40 1.88
N ALA A 43 -0.45 2.16 2.01
CA ALA A 43 -1.42 2.56 0.99
C ALA A 43 -1.45 4.08 0.81
N THR A 44 -1.39 4.84 1.90
CA THR A 44 -1.34 6.31 1.87
C THR A 44 -0.07 6.81 1.19
N ALA A 45 1.08 6.24 1.56
CA ALA A 45 2.37 6.59 0.97
C ALA A 45 2.39 6.30 -0.53
N TRP A 46 1.82 5.17 -0.95
CA TRP A 46 1.72 4.80 -2.36
C TRP A 46 0.83 5.80 -3.13
N TYR A 47 -0.37 6.12 -2.64
CA TYR A 47 -1.24 7.10 -3.30
C TYR A 47 -0.65 8.50 -3.36
N LEU A 48 0.08 8.94 -2.33
CA LEU A 48 0.80 10.21 -2.35
C LEU A 48 1.94 10.21 -3.38
N THR A 49 2.65 9.09 -3.49
CA THR A 49 3.72 8.91 -4.48
C THR A 49 3.17 8.93 -5.90
N GLU A 50 2.07 8.23 -6.17
CA GLU A 50 1.36 8.29 -7.47
C GLU A 50 0.85 9.71 -7.78
N GLY A 51 0.50 10.48 -6.75
CA GLY A 51 0.15 11.90 -6.84
C GLY A 51 1.34 12.85 -7.11
N GLY A 52 2.57 12.33 -7.20
CA GLY A 52 3.79 13.10 -7.46
C GLY A 52 4.48 13.70 -6.23
N ALA A 53 4.08 13.29 -5.01
CA ALA A 53 4.75 13.71 -3.79
C ALA A 53 6.02 12.89 -3.53
N SER A 54 7.03 13.51 -2.92
CA SER A 54 8.17 12.79 -2.33
C SER A 54 7.79 12.34 -0.93
N VAL A 55 7.72 11.03 -0.69
CA VAL A 55 7.18 10.48 0.57
C VAL A 55 8.26 9.81 1.41
N HIS A 56 8.34 10.22 2.68
CA HIS A 56 9.12 9.53 3.71
C HIS A 56 8.18 8.77 4.65
N VAL A 57 8.34 7.45 4.73
CA VAL A 57 7.62 6.61 5.69
C VAL A 57 8.49 6.38 6.91
N ILE A 58 7.95 6.67 8.10
CA ILE A 58 8.62 6.52 9.38
C ILE A 58 7.91 5.41 10.16
N GLU A 59 8.59 4.30 10.39
CA GLU A 59 8.08 3.17 11.15
C GLU A 59 8.83 3.05 12.48
N SER A 60 8.08 2.81 13.55
CA SER A 60 8.63 2.63 14.90
C SER A 60 9.38 1.32 15.09
N THR A 61 8.99 0.29 14.32
CA THR A 61 9.54 -1.06 14.38
C THR A 61 10.57 -1.32 13.27
N GLY A 62 11.25 -2.47 13.33
CA GLY A 62 12.21 -2.89 12.31
C GLY A 62 11.60 -3.47 11.03
N SER A 63 10.27 -3.44 10.87
CA SER A 63 9.57 -4.11 9.77
C SER A 63 8.30 -3.37 9.34
N ALA A 64 8.02 -3.32 8.05
CA ALA A 64 6.73 -2.89 7.52
C ALA A 64 5.65 -3.98 7.72
N GLY A 65 4.37 -3.60 7.55
CA GLY A 65 3.20 -4.48 7.65
C GLY A 65 2.28 -4.14 8.82
N GLY A 66 2.78 -3.43 9.83
CA GLY A 66 2.01 -3.10 11.03
C GLY A 66 1.52 -4.36 11.74
N LEU A 67 0.21 -4.55 11.83
CA LEU A 67 -0.41 -5.75 12.42
C LEU A 67 -0.39 -6.96 11.48
N ILE A 68 -0.22 -6.78 10.17
CA ILE A 68 -0.27 -7.86 9.18
C ILE A 68 1.10 -8.50 9.06
N ARG A 69 1.23 -9.73 9.57
CA ARG A 69 2.44 -10.55 9.49
C ARG A 69 2.06 -12.00 9.26
N THR A 70 2.75 -12.63 8.32
CA THR A 70 2.79 -14.09 8.18
C THR A 70 3.98 -14.62 8.96
N LEU A 71 3.72 -15.40 10.01
CA LEU A 71 4.74 -16.09 10.79
C LEU A 71 4.91 -17.52 10.26
N GLN A 72 6.16 -17.95 10.08
CA GLN A 72 6.47 -19.33 9.77
C GLN A 72 6.77 -20.08 11.07
N THR A 73 5.96 -21.09 11.38
CA THR A 73 6.06 -21.93 12.57
C THR A 73 6.31 -23.39 12.19
N ALA A 74 6.54 -24.26 13.17
CA ALA A 74 6.70 -25.69 12.90
C ALA A 74 5.39 -26.34 12.40
N GLU A 75 4.26 -25.76 12.79
CA GLU A 75 2.91 -26.21 12.47
C GLU A 75 2.39 -25.61 11.15
N GLY A 76 3.11 -24.64 10.56
CA GLY A 76 2.76 -24.00 9.30
C GLY A 76 2.79 -22.47 9.36
N LEU A 77 2.11 -21.84 8.40
CA LEU A 77 1.97 -20.38 8.33
C LEU A 77 0.87 -19.90 9.29
N VAL A 78 1.15 -18.81 10.01
CA VAL A 78 0.20 -18.18 10.94
C VAL A 78 0.08 -16.69 10.63
N GLU A 79 -1.14 -16.24 10.38
CA GLU A 79 -1.44 -14.83 10.16
C GLU A 79 -1.75 -14.13 11.49
N THR A 80 -1.12 -12.99 11.75
CA THR A 80 -1.31 -12.26 13.03
C THR A 80 -2.48 -11.28 13.02
N ALA A 81 -3.03 -10.96 11.86
CA ALA A 81 -4.18 -10.06 11.72
C ALA A 81 -5.04 -10.39 10.49
N ALA A 82 -4.81 -9.72 9.36
CA ALA A 82 -5.57 -9.97 8.14
C ALA A 82 -5.03 -11.21 7.42
N ALA A 83 -5.85 -12.24 7.28
CA ALA A 83 -5.48 -13.47 6.57
C ALA A 83 -5.92 -13.49 5.10
N ALA A 84 -6.85 -12.62 4.71
CA ALA A 84 -7.37 -12.55 3.34
C ALA A 84 -7.99 -11.18 3.06
N PHE A 85 -8.21 -10.90 1.77
CA PHE A 85 -9.01 -9.79 1.30
C PHE A 85 -10.28 -10.29 0.64
N ILE A 86 -11.34 -9.47 0.67
CA ILE A 86 -12.51 -9.70 -0.17
C ILE A 86 -12.10 -9.40 -1.62
N ALA A 87 -12.26 -10.40 -2.49
CA ALA A 87 -11.95 -10.31 -3.91
C ALA A 87 -12.96 -9.40 -4.64
N SER A 88 -12.76 -8.10 -4.50
CA SER A 88 -13.46 -7.06 -5.24
C SER A 88 -12.58 -6.56 -6.39
N ASP A 89 -13.21 -6.02 -7.44
CA ASP A 89 -12.48 -5.42 -8.58
C ASP A 89 -11.43 -4.40 -8.12
N ARG A 90 -11.76 -3.62 -7.08
CA ARG A 90 -10.85 -2.64 -6.47
C ARG A 90 -9.59 -3.30 -5.89
N VAL A 91 -9.74 -4.40 -5.16
CA VAL A 91 -8.59 -5.13 -4.57
C VAL A 91 -7.77 -5.81 -5.65
N LEU A 92 -8.42 -6.46 -6.62
CA LEU A 92 -7.72 -7.14 -7.72
C LEU A 92 -6.96 -6.15 -8.61
N THR A 93 -7.54 -4.98 -8.86
CA THR A 93 -6.88 -3.89 -9.58
C THR A 93 -5.72 -3.31 -8.78
N LEU A 94 -5.86 -3.16 -7.46
CA LEU A 94 -4.75 -2.73 -6.61
C LEU A 94 -3.59 -3.73 -6.68
N PHE A 95 -3.87 -5.03 -6.54
CA PHE A 95 -2.85 -6.08 -6.58
C PHE A 95 -2.07 -6.06 -7.91
N SER A 96 -2.77 -6.04 -9.05
CA SER A 96 -2.11 -5.97 -10.36
C SER A 96 -1.29 -4.70 -10.53
N THR A 97 -1.80 -3.57 -10.03
CA THR A 97 -1.10 -2.28 -10.06
C THR A 97 0.20 -2.30 -9.28
N VAL A 98 0.20 -2.86 -8.08
CA VAL A 98 1.42 -2.93 -7.25
C VAL A 98 2.32 -4.13 -7.60
N GLY A 99 2.00 -4.85 -8.67
CA GLY A 99 2.79 -5.99 -9.15
C GLY A 99 2.67 -7.25 -8.29
N VAL A 100 1.57 -7.41 -7.56
CA VAL A 100 1.29 -8.57 -6.71
C VAL A 100 0.24 -9.45 -7.39
N GLU A 101 0.53 -10.75 -7.49
CA GLU A 101 -0.44 -11.73 -8.00
C GLU A 101 -1.39 -12.18 -6.88
N ALA A 102 -2.69 -12.22 -7.18
CA ALA A 102 -3.68 -12.70 -6.23
C ALA A 102 -3.64 -14.23 -6.13
N CYS A 103 -3.37 -14.76 -4.94
CA CYS A 103 -3.57 -16.18 -4.65
C CYS A 103 -5.05 -16.41 -4.32
N VAL A 104 -5.71 -17.29 -5.08
CA VAL A 104 -7.11 -17.68 -4.85
C VAL A 104 -7.16 -19.11 -4.29
N PRO A 105 -8.14 -19.45 -3.42
CA PRO A 105 -8.31 -20.82 -2.94
C PRO A 105 -8.49 -21.77 -4.13
N ASN A 106 -7.83 -22.92 -4.08
CA ASN A 106 -8.11 -24.00 -5.02
C ASN A 106 -9.56 -24.48 -4.78
N PRO A 107 -10.42 -24.54 -5.81
CA PRO A 107 -11.81 -24.97 -5.66
C PRO A 107 -11.97 -26.38 -5.09
#